data_AF-A0AAN9FRA3-F1
#
_entry.id   AF-A0AAN9FRA3-F1
#
_cell.length_a   1.000
_cell.length_b   1.000
_cell.length_c   1.000
_cell.angle_alpha   90.00
_cell.angle_beta   90.00
_cell.angle_gamma   90.00
#
_symmetry.space_group_name_H-M   'P 1'
#
loop_
_entity.id
_entity.type
_entity.pdbx_description
1 polymer ?
#
loop_
_entity_poly.entity_id
_entity_poly.type
_entity_poly.pdbx_seq_one_letter_code
_entity_poly.pdbx_strand_id
1 'polypeptide(L)'
;MLVLSESLYEGVCKEATITDPSCLQLLKADPRIPSAKTYLQLSTFILEFGVKKGKKGKNYMEEVAKTHPTKGIKLCAGNFYDNTIHSFQSAIVELKEDAESASYDAKAAGDGPAYCAQRLAEVKIDNPLINKEVALISTVAFLAINHL
;
A
#
# COMPACT_ATOMS: atom_id res chain seq x y z
N MET A 1 -13.82 3.23 34.01
CA MET A 1 -13.76 3.30 32.53
C MET A 1 -12.41 2.74 32.13
N LEU A 2 -12.37 1.52 31.56
CA LEU A 2 -11.13 0.96 31.00
C LEU A 2 -10.93 1.61 29.64
N VAL A 3 -9.99 2.55 29.56
CA VAL A 3 -9.49 3.02 28.27
C VAL A 3 -8.66 1.87 27.73
N LEU A 4 -9.19 1.12 26.76
CA LEU A 4 -8.37 0.17 26.00
C LEU A 4 -7.30 1.01 25.29
N SER A 5 -6.03 0.72 25.57
CA SER A 5 -4.93 1.35 24.84
C SER A 5 -5.10 1.04 23.35
N GLU A 6 -5.22 2.08 22.52
CA GLU A 6 -5.30 1.96 21.07
C GLU A 6 -4.04 1.25 20.57
N SER A 7 -4.21 0.20 19.76
CA SER A 7 -3.06 -0.50 19.18
C SER A 7 -2.44 0.33 18.05
N LEU A 8 -1.16 0.12 17.75
CA LEU A 8 -0.42 0.95 16.79
C LEU A 8 -1.09 0.98 15.39
N TYR A 9 -1.60 -0.16 14.92
CA TYR A 9 -2.26 -0.25 13.61
C TYR A 9 -3.63 0.45 13.59
N GLU A 10 -4.34 0.50 14.73
CA GLU A 10 -5.58 1.27 14.88
C GLU A 10 -5.30 2.77 14.81
N GLY A 11 -4.25 3.22 15.50
CA GLY A 11 -3.80 4.61 15.47
C GLY A 11 -3.49 5.12 14.06
N VAL A 12 -2.68 4.38 13.29
CA VAL A 12 -2.37 4.80 11.91
C VAL A 12 -3.57 4.72 10.96
N CYS A 13 -4.51 3.78 11.17
CA CYS A 13 -5.76 3.76 10.41
C CYS A 13 -6.64 4.99 10.69
N LYS A 14 -6.66 5.46 11.95
CA LYS A 14 -7.38 6.67 12.35
C LYS A 14 -6.72 7.93 11.78
N GLU A 15 -5.40 8.01 11.82
CA GLU A 15 -4.60 9.12 11.25
C GLU A 15 -4.71 9.22 9.74
N ALA A 16 -4.90 8.10 9.04
CA ALA A 16 -5.10 8.13 7.59
C ALA A 16 -6.32 8.98 7.19
N THR A 17 -7.19 9.38 8.14
CA THR A 17 -8.47 10.07 7.93
C THR A 17 -9.42 9.32 6.98
N ILE A 18 -9.03 8.10 6.62
CA ILE A 18 -9.81 7.09 5.94
C ILE A 18 -10.61 6.44 7.05
N THR A 19 -11.72 7.09 7.40
CA THR A 19 -12.76 6.61 8.33
C THR A 19 -13.53 5.42 7.75
N ASP A 20 -12.81 4.52 7.07
CA ASP A 20 -13.37 3.32 6.47
C ASP A 20 -13.00 2.13 7.36
N PRO A 21 -13.98 1.34 7.84
CA PRO A 21 -13.74 0.01 8.39
C PRO A 21 -12.79 -0.85 7.55
N SER A 22 -12.64 -0.54 6.26
CA SER A 22 -11.72 -1.18 5.33
C SER A 22 -10.25 -1.12 5.75
N CYS A 23 -9.77 -0.06 6.44
CA CYS A 23 -8.36 0.00 6.85
C CYS A 23 -8.03 -1.10 7.86
N LEU A 24 -8.82 -1.17 8.94
CA LEU A 24 -8.63 -2.19 9.98
C LEU A 24 -8.78 -3.60 9.42
N GLN A 25 -9.79 -3.82 8.56
CA GLN A 25 -10.00 -5.13 7.93
C GLN A 25 -8.84 -5.51 7.00
N LEU A 26 -8.34 -4.56 6.21
CA LEU A 26 -7.23 -4.76 5.30
C LEU A 26 -5.95 -5.13 6.06
N LEU A 27 -5.61 -4.38 7.10
CA LEU A 27 -4.40 -4.62 7.89
C LEU A 27 -4.49 -5.92 8.70
N LYS A 28 -5.68 -6.30 9.18
CA LYS A 28 -5.90 -7.60 9.85
C LYS A 28 -5.72 -8.81 8.93
N ALA A 29 -5.67 -8.62 7.61
CA ALA A 29 -5.40 -9.70 6.67
C ALA A 29 -3.95 -10.24 6.76
N ASP A 30 -3.03 -9.48 7.36
CA ASP A 30 -1.74 -9.98 7.80
C ASP A 30 -1.70 -10.02 9.34
N PRO A 31 -1.69 -11.21 9.98
CA PRO A 31 -1.78 -11.34 11.43
C PRO A 31 -0.56 -10.76 12.18
N ARG A 32 0.53 -10.45 11.46
CA ARG A 32 1.71 -9.79 12.04
C ARG A 32 1.43 -8.32 12.35
N ILE A 33 0.60 -7.65 11.55
CA ILE A 33 0.32 -6.22 11.72
C ILE A 33 -0.36 -5.92 13.07
N PRO A 34 -1.44 -6.62 13.49
CA PRO A 34 -2.02 -6.42 14.81
C PRO A 34 -1.13 -6.86 15.99
N SER A 35 -0.11 -7.67 15.74
CA SER A 35 0.78 -8.16 16.80
C SER A 35 2.03 -7.28 17.01
N ALA A 36 2.27 -6.29 16.15
CA ALA A 36 3.37 -5.34 16.25
C ALA A 36 3.38 -4.63 17.61
N LYS A 37 4.56 -4.55 18.23
CA LYS A 37 4.78 -3.91 19.54
C LYS A 37 5.45 -2.55 19.43
N THR A 38 6.08 -2.26 18.30
CA THR A 38 6.75 -0.99 18.02
C THR A 38 6.38 -0.50 16.62
N TYR A 39 6.52 0.81 16.37
CA TYR A 39 6.34 1.35 15.03
C TYR A 39 7.34 0.77 14.03
N LEU A 40 8.55 0.40 14.45
CA LEU A 40 9.51 -0.25 13.56
C LEU A 40 8.99 -1.60 13.06
N GLN A 41 8.42 -2.41 13.96
CA GLN A 41 7.78 -3.68 13.59
C GLN A 41 6.54 -3.44 12.72
N LEU A 42 5.69 -2.49 13.11
CA LEU A 42 4.48 -2.16 12.37
C LEU A 42 4.81 -1.74 10.93
N SER A 43 5.70 -0.77 10.75
CA SER A 43 6.16 -0.28 9.45
C SER A 43 6.73 -1.39 8.60
N THR A 44 7.61 -2.24 9.17
CA THR A 44 8.15 -3.41 8.47
C THR A 44 7.03 -4.33 7.96
N PHE A 45 6.08 -4.69 8.82
CA PHE A 45 5.00 -5.60 8.44
C PHE A 45 4.05 -5.00 7.39
N ILE A 46 3.73 -3.71 7.50
CA ILE A 46 2.89 -3.01 6.50
C ILE A 46 3.61 -2.95 5.15
N LEU A 47 4.91 -2.63 5.12
CA LEU A 47 5.68 -2.56 3.87
C LEU A 47 5.77 -3.94 3.18
N GLU A 48 6.07 -5.00 3.93
CA GLU A 48 6.07 -6.37 3.39
C GLU A 48 4.70 -6.79 2.87
N PHE A 49 3.63 -6.40 3.57
CA PHE A 49 2.27 -6.61 3.12
C PHE A 49 1.97 -5.81 1.83
N GLY A 50 2.51 -4.59 1.72
CA GLY A 50 2.52 -3.76 0.52
C GLY A 50 3.15 -4.44 -0.67
N VAL A 51 4.36 -5.03 -0.52
CA VAL A 51 5.01 -5.84 -1.57
C VAL A 51 4.11 -6.99 -2.03
N LYS A 52 3.49 -7.72 -1.09
CA LYS A 52 2.59 -8.84 -1.41
C LYS A 52 1.35 -8.39 -2.17
N LYS A 53 0.72 -7.29 -1.77
CA LYS A 53 -0.47 -6.73 -2.44
C LYS A 53 -0.10 -6.07 -3.78
N GLY A 54 1.04 -5.42 -3.88
CA GLY A 54 1.61 -4.90 -5.12
C GLY A 54 1.77 -5.98 -6.18
N LYS A 55 2.36 -7.14 -5.83
CA LYS A 55 2.45 -8.31 -6.72
C LYS A 55 1.07 -8.82 -7.17
N LYS A 56 0.09 -8.87 -6.27
CA LYS A 56 -1.29 -9.25 -6.63
C LYS A 56 -1.93 -8.26 -7.60
N GLY A 57 -1.71 -6.96 -7.38
CA GLY A 57 -2.17 -5.90 -8.27
C GLY A 57 -1.54 -5.98 -9.65
N LYS A 58 -0.22 -6.24 -9.72
CA LYS A 58 0.48 -6.50 -10.99
C LYS A 58 -0.18 -7.64 -11.77
N ASN A 59 -0.35 -8.79 -11.13
CA ASN A 59 -0.95 -9.96 -11.78
C ASN A 59 -2.39 -9.66 -12.26
N TYR A 60 -3.18 -8.91 -11.47
CA TYR A 60 -4.51 -8.49 -11.91
C TYR A 60 -4.42 -7.62 -13.18
N MET A 61 -3.50 -6.66 -13.22
CA MET A 61 -3.32 -5.79 -14.39
C MET A 61 -2.80 -6.56 -15.62
N GLU A 62 -1.99 -7.59 -15.43
CA GLU A 62 -1.58 -8.50 -16.51
C GLU A 62 -2.80 -9.21 -17.13
N GLU A 63 -3.76 -9.67 -16.33
CA GLU A 63 -5.01 -10.27 -16.85
C GLU A 63 -5.88 -9.23 -17.58
N VAL A 64 -6.00 -8.02 -17.05
CA VAL A 64 -6.72 -6.92 -17.73
C VAL A 64 -6.03 -6.59 -19.06
N ALA A 65 -4.70 -6.59 -19.12
CA ALA A 65 -3.94 -6.29 -20.33
C ALA A 65 -4.15 -7.33 -21.45
N LYS A 66 -4.52 -8.58 -21.14
CA LYS A 66 -4.87 -9.58 -22.15
C LYS A 66 -6.15 -9.25 -22.91
N THR A 67 -7.12 -8.65 -22.23
CA THR A 67 -8.43 -8.29 -22.81
C THR A 67 -8.48 -6.84 -23.30
N HIS A 68 -7.67 -5.96 -22.70
CA HIS A 68 -7.62 -4.53 -23.01
C HIS A 68 -6.18 -4.07 -23.23
N PRO A 69 -5.51 -4.49 -24.34
CA PRO A 69 -4.05 -4.33 -24.53
C PRO A 69 -3.62 -2.91 -24.94
N THR A 70 -4.24 -1.87 -24.38
CA THR A 70 -3.84 -0.47 -24.65
C THR A 70 -2.48 -0.17 -24.03
N LYS A 71 -1.81 0.89 -24.53
CA LYS A 71 -0.53 1.34 -23.96
C LYS A 71 -0.64 1.64 -22.47
N GLY A 72 -1.73 2.29 -22.04
CA GLY A 72 -1.98 2.62 -20.62
C GLY A 72 -2.11 1.38 -19.73
N ILE A 73 -2.86 0.37 -20.17
CA ILE A 73 -3.04 -0.86 -19.39
C ILE A 73 -1.76 -1.70 -19.36
N LYS A 74 -0.97 -1.72 -20.44
CA LYS A 74 0.35 -2.37 -20.42
C LYS A 74 1.33 -1.71 -19.45
N LEU A 75 1.28 -0.38 -19.29
CA LEU A 75 2.07 0.32 -18.27
C LEU A 75 1.63 -0.07 -16.85
N CYS A 76 0.34 -0.34 -16.64
CA CYS A 76 -0.15 -0.90 -15.39
C CYS A 76 0.37 -2.29 -15.08
N ALA A 77 0.34 -3.19 -16.06
CA ALA A 77 0.84 -4.55 -15.91
C ALA A 77 2.38 -4.63 -15.73
N GLY A 78 3.11 -3.57 -16.09
CA GLY A 78 4.57 -3.47 -15.91
C GLY A 78 4.95 -2.28 -15.03
N ASN A 79 5.54 -1.25 -15.64
CA ASN A 79 6.20 -0.12 -14.99
C ASN A 79 5.50 0.44 -13.74
N PHE A 80 4.19 0.67 -13.76
CA PHE A 80 3.50 1.30 -12.62
C PHE A 80 3.47 0.40 -11.39
N TYR A 81 3.15 -0.89 -11.55
CA TYR A 81 3.18 -1.83 -10.45
C TYR A 81 4.61 -2.28 -10.09
N ASP A 82 5.52 -2.33 -11.06
CA ASP A 82 6.95 -2.59 -10.80
C ASP A 82 7.56 -1.50 -9.92
N ASN A 83 7.31 -0.22 -10.24
CA ASN A 83 7.74 0.90 -9.41
C ASN A 83 7.10 0.86 -8.02
N THR A 84 5.82 0.53 -7.92
CA THR A 84 5.11 0.38 -6.64
C THR A 84 5.79 -0.67 -5.74
N ILE A 85 6.10 -1.84 -6.31
CA ILE A 85 6.76 -2.93 -5.59
C ILE A 85 8.17 -2.50 -5.18
N HIS A 86 8.91 -1.87 -6.10
CA HIS A 86 10.27 -1.40 -5.85
C HIS A 86 10.32 -0.35 -4.74
N SER A 87 9.41 0.64 -4.73
CA SER A 87 9.33 1.65 -3.69
C SER A 87 9.03 1.04 -2.31
N PHE A 88 8.12 0.06 -2.21
CA PHE A 88 7.94 -0.67 -0.95
C PHE A 88 9.20 -1.42 -0.51
N GLN A 89 9.94 -2.04 -1.45
CA GLN A 89 11.18 -2.75 -1.13
C GLN A 89 12.30 -1.80 -0.71
N SER A 90 12.41 -0.65 -1.37
CA SER A 90 13.37 0.40 -1.03
C SER A 90 13.10 0.95 0.38
N ALA A 91 11.84 1.30 0.67
CA ALA A 91 11.43 1.71 2.01
C ALA A 91 11.77 0.68 3.11
N ILE A 92 11.72 -0.63 2.82
CA ILE A 92 12.12 -1.68 3.79
C ILE A 92 13.62 -1.61 4.08
N VAL A 93 14.44 -1.39 3.06
CA VAL A 93 15.91 -1.31 3.20
C VAL A 93 16.27 -0.05 3.98
N GLU A 94 15.68 1.08 3.63
CA GLU A 94 15.97 2.38 4.21
C GLU A 94 15.45 2.54 5.65
N LEU A 95 14.40 1.81 6.05
CA LEU A 95 13.69 2.00 7.32
C LEU A 95 14.57 2.07 8.57
N LYS A 96 15.72 1.38 8.57
CA LYS A 96 16.64 1.34 9.72
C LYS A 96 17.78 2.36 9.63
N GLU A 97 17.99 2.94 8.46
CA GLU A 97 19.10 3.83 8.16
C GLU A 97 18.63 5.28 8.06
N ASP A 98 17.50 5.49 7.38
CA ASP A 98 16.89 6.79 7.11
C ASP A 98 15.36 6.64 7.01
N ALA A 99 14.67 6.96 8.10
CA ALA A 99 13.21 6.91 8.15
C ALA A 99 12.55 7.97 7.25
N GLU A 100 13.23 9.09 6.95
CA GLU A 100 12.68 10.13 6.06
C GLU A 100 12.59 9.61 4.63
N SER A 101 13.70 9.06 4.11
CA SER A 101 13.73 8.41 2.79
C SER A 101 12.75 7.23 2.72
N ALA A 102 12.72 6.38 3.75
CA ALA A 102 11.78 5.26 3.80
C ALA A 102 10.30 5.71 3.77
N SER A 103 9.98 6.82 4.45
CA SER A 103 8.62 7.38 4.46
C SER A 103 8.24 7.90 3.07
N TYR A 104 9.17 8.56 2.38
CA TYR A 104 8.98 9.08 1.04
C TYR A 104 8.71 7.94 0.05
N ASP A 105 9.52 6.89 0.08
CA ASP A 105 9.35 5.71 -0.76
C ASP A 105 8.06 4.95 -0.46
N ALA A 106 7.70 4.81 0.82
CA ALA A 106 6.42 4.23 1.22
C ALA A 106 5.24 5.02 0.65
N LYS A 107 5.32 6.35 0.60
CA LYS A 107 4.29 7.22 0.02
C LYS A 107 4.25 7.12 -1.51
N ALA A 108 5.42 7.12 -2.16
CA ALA A 108 5.55 7.00 -3.61
C ALA A 108 4.99 5.67 -4.16
N ALA A 109 5.00 4.60 -3.35
CA ALA A 109 4.39 3.34 -3.72
C ALA A 109 2.89 3.43 -4.05
N GLY A 110 2.19 4.48 -3.60
CA GLY A 110 0.78 4.73 -3.93
C GLY A 110 0.55 5.24 -5.37
N ASP A 111 1.58 5.74 -6.05
CA ASP A 111 1.45 6.40 -7.35
C ASP A 111 1.06 5.44 -8.47
N GLY A 112 1.65 4.24 -8.50
CA GLY A 112 1.34 3.23 -9.51
C GLY A 112 -0.15 2.87 -9.58
N PRO A 113 -0.79 2.50 -8.45
CA PRO A 113 -2.24 2.29 -8.38
C PRO A 113 -3.07 3.50 -8.82
N ALA A 114 -2.63 4.72 -8.46
CA ALA A 114 -3.33 5.94 -8.83
C ALA A 114 -3.28 6.20 -10.36
N TYR A 115 -2.10 6.03 -10.97
CA TYR A 115 -1.96 6.10 -12.42
C TYR A 115 -2.77 5.00 -13.11
N CYS A 116 -2.84 3.80 -12.52
CA CYS A 116 -3.67 2.74 -13.06
C CYS A 116 -5.15 3.02 -13.00
N ALA A 117 -5.65 3.62 -11.93
CA ALA A 117 -7.03 4.07 -11.87
C ALA A 117 -7.38 5.02 -13.03
N GLN A 118 -6.48 5.94 -13.38
CA GLN A 118 -6.66 6.85 -14.52
C GLN A 118 -6.69 6.09 -15.86
N ARG A 119 -5.76 5.15 -16.08
CA ARG A 119 -5.71 4.35 -17.32
C ARG A 119 -6.89 3.41 -17.49
N LEU A 120 -7.42 2.86 -16.40
CA LEU A 120 -8.63 2.04 -16.41
C LEU A 120 -9.86 2.90 -16.77
N ALA A 121 -9.97 4.10 -16.22
CA ALA A 121 -11.05 5.02 -16.55
C ALA A 121 -11.06 5.41 -18.05
N GLU A 122 -9.88 5.62 -18.65
CA GLU A 122 -9.75 5.91 -20.10
C GLU A 122 -10.34 4.79 -20.98
N VAL A 123 -10.31 3.54 -20.51
CA VAL A 123 -10.90 2.38 -21.19
C VAL A 123 -12.23 1.93 -20.60
N LYS A 124 -12.85 2.76 -19.75
CA LYS A 124 -14.15 2.51 -19.10
C LYS A 124 -14.19 1.24 -18.25
N ILE A 125 -13.08 0.90 -17.61
CA ILE A 125 -13.01 -0.15 -16.59
C ILE A 125 -12.99 0.51 -15.22
N ASP A 126 -13.80 0.00 -14.29
CA ASP A 126 -13.84 0.49 -12.92
C ASP A 126 -12.50 0.27 -12.21
N ASN A 127 -12.12 1.22 -11.34
CA ASN A 127 -10.91 1.09 -10.54
C ASN A 127 -11.06 -0.08 -9.54
N PRO A 128 -10.28 -1.17 -9.68
CA PRO A 128 -10.47 -2.37 -8.87
C PRO A 128 -10.08 -2.12 -7.41
N LEU A 129 -10.65 -2.94 -6.52
CA LEU A 129 -10.35 -2.88 -5.09
C LEU A 129 -8.85 -3.00 -4.81
N ILE A 130 -8.11 -3.82 -5.57
CA ILE A 130 -6.67 -4.02 -5.36
C ILE A 130 -5.85 -2.73 -5.51
N ASN A 131 -6.23 -1.81 -6.41
CA ASN A 131 -5.55 -0.52 -6.54
C ASN A 131 -5.79 0.33 -5.27
N LYS A 132 -7.03 0.36 -4.79
CA LYS A 132 -7.43 1.10 -3.58
C LYS A 132 -6.73 0.55 -2.33
N GLU A 133 -6.65 -0.78 -2.20
CA GLU A 133 -5.95 -1.44 -1.10
C GLU A 133 -4.45 -1.10 -1.10
N VAL A 134 -3.77 -1.15 -2.25
CA VAL A 134 -2.33 -0.85 -2.33
C VAL A 134 -2.06 0.63 -2.02
N ALA A 135 -2.90 1.55 -2.52
CA ALA A 135 -2.81 2.97 -2.19
C ALA A 135 -3.04 3.25 -0.69
N LEU A 136 -3.99 2.55 -0.08
CA LEU A 136 -4.23 2.63 1.36
C LEU A 136 -3.02 2.10 2.15
N ILE A 137 -2.47 0.95 1.77
CA ILE A 137 -1.27 0.37 2.40
C ILE A 137 -0.08 1.33 2.32
N SER A 138 0.15 1.95 1.15
CA SER A 138 1.16 3.00 0.98
C SER A 138 0.95 4.16 1.97
N THR A 139 -0.29 4.63 2.11
CA THR A 139 -0.61 5.73 3.03
C THR A 139 -0.37 5.36 4.49
N VAL A 140 -0.82 4.19 4.95
CA VAL A 140 -0.59 3.79 6.34
C VAL A 140 0.86 3.38 6.62
N ALA A 141 1.60 2.92 5.61
CA ALA A 141 3.04 2.70 5.74
C ALA A 141 3.78 4.01 5.99
N PHE A 142 3.51 5.04 5.17
CA PHE A 142 4.04 6.39 5.36
C PHE A 142 3.74 6.92 6.77
N LEU A 143 2.49 6.82 7.22
CA LEU A 143 2.10 7.27 8.56
C LEU A 143 2.82 6.49 9.66
N ALA A 144 2.89 5.17 9.57
CA ALA A 144 3.58 4.34 10.56
C ALA A 144 5.07 4.67 10.66
N ILE A 145 5.73 4.99 9.53
CA ILE A 145 7.15 5.37 9.49
C ILE A 145 7.37 6.74 10.14
N ASN A 146 6.44 7.69 9.99
CA ASN A 146 6.55 9.02 10.61
C ASN A 146 6.45 9.01 12.14
N HIS A 147 6.18 7.86 12.77
CA HIS A 147 6.24 7.67 14.21
C HIS A 147 7.58 7.08 14.70
N LEU A 148 8.55 6.89 13.81
CA LEU A 148 9.93 6.51 14.14
C LEU A 148 10.79 7.74 14.47
#